data_AF-A0A960BB09-F1
#
_entry.id   AF-A0A960BB09-F1
#
_cell.length_a   1.000
_cell.length_b   1.000
_cell.length_c   1.000
_cell.angle_alpha   90.00
_cell.angle_beta   90.00
_cell.angle_gamma   90.00
#
_symmetry.space_group_name_H-M   'P 1'
#
loop_
_entity.id
_entity.type
_entity.pdbx_description
1 polymer ?
#
loop_
_entity_poly.entity_id
_entity_poly.type
_entity_poly.pdbx_seq_one_letter_code
_entity_poly.pdbx_strand_id
1 'polypeptide(L)' 'MLPVPAFLPLETLPSWPTVTDPTALEMLTLTIFIPFGIGAVLTILIMGPVWRAKSE' A
#
# COMPACT_ATOMS: atom_id res chain seq x y z
N MET A 1 10.24 29.93 -0.92
CA MET A 1 10.68 28.54 -1.15
C MET A 1 12.05 28.63 -1.80
N LEU A 2 13.09 28.07 -1.18
CA LEU A 2 14.43 28.04 -1.78
C LEU A 2 14.42 27.04 -2.95
N PRO A 3 15.02 27.35 -4.11
CA PRO A 3 15.09 26.42 -5.22
C PRO A 3 15.94 25.22 -4.80
N VAL A 4 15.35 24.03 -4.80
CA VAL A 4 16.09 22.79 -4.60
C VAL A 4 17.11 22.70 -5.74
N PRO A 5 18.42 22.52 -5.46
CA PRO A 5 19.43 22.44 -6.51
C PRO A 5 19.09 21.29 -7.46
N ALA A 6 18.99 21.56 -8.75
CA ALA A 6 18.66 20.61 -9.82
C ALA A 6 19.74 19.51 -10.05
N PHE A 7 20.63 19.28 -9.08
CA PHE A 7 21.76 18.35 -9.17
C PHE A 7 21.41 16.91 -8.77
N LEU A 8 20.21 16.68 -8.21
CA LEU A 8 19.72 15.33 -7.91
C LEU A 8 18.57 15.00 -8.86
N PRO A 9 18.71 13.98 -9.73
CA PRO A 9 17.57 13.49 -10.51
C PRO A 9 16.44 13.06 -9.55
N LEU A 10 15.25 13.64 -9.70
CA LEU A 10 14.11 13.39 -8.81
C LEU A 10 13.60 11.93 -8.89
N GLU A 11 13.85 11.29 -10.03
CA GLU A 11 13.45 9.90 -10.32
C GLU A 11 14.44 8.85 -9.79
N THR A 12 15.64 9.27 -9.34
CA THR A 12 16.69 8.33 -8.93
C THR A 12 17.50 8.84 -7.75
N LEU A 13 17.66 8.02 -6.73
CA LEU A 13 18.64 8.28 -5.68
C LEU A 13 20.03 7.82 -6.15
N PRO A 14 21.13 8.39 -5.63
CA PRO A 14 22.48 7.93 -5.95
C PRO A 14 22.59 6.41 -5.73
N SER A 15 23.07 5.67 -6.75
CA SER A 15 23.18 4.20 -6.79
C SER A 15 21.88 3.38 -6.79
N TRP A 16 20.71 4.00 -6.81
CA TRP A 16 19.44 3.29 -6.88
C TRP A 16 18.96 3.11 -8.33
N PRO A 17 18.24 2.02 -8.63
CA PRO A 17 17.57 1.89 -9.91
C PRO A 17 16.54 3.01 -10.07
N THR A 18 16.27 3.39 -11.31
CA THR A 18 15.23 4.36 -11.61
C THR A 18 13.89 3.87 -11.11
N VAL A 19 13.20 4.72 -10.34
CA VAL A 19 11.82 4.47 -9.93
C VAL A 19 10.92 5.04 -11.02
N THR A 20 10.09 4.19 -11.60
CA THR A 20 9.07 4.64 -12.56
C THR A 20 7.86 5.13 -11.79
N ASP A 21 7.24 6.20 -12.27
CA ASP A 21 5.95 6.66 -11.76
C ASP A 21 4.91 5.53 -11.83
N PRO A 22 4.20 5.26 -10.72
CA PRO A 22 3.16 4.24 -10.72
C PRO A 22 1.99 4.72 -11.60
N THR A 23 1.43 3.78 -12.36
CA THR A 23 0.22 4.04 -13.13
C THR A 23 -0.97 4.30 -12.21
N ALA A 24 -1.98 5.01 -12.71
CA ALA A 24 -3.22 5.23 -11.96
C ALA A 24 -3.89 3.90 -11.53
N LEU A 25 -3.74 2.85 -12.33
CA LEU A 25 -4.27 1.53 -12.02
C LEU A 25 -3.52 0.86 -10.86
N GLU A 26 -2.19 0.96 -10.82
CA GLU A 26 -1.38 0.44 -9.71
C GLU A 26 -1.71 1.17 -8.41
N MET A 27 -1.82 2.51 -8.49
CA MET A 27 -2.23 3.33 -7.36
C MET A 27 -3.62 2.96 -6.86
N LEU A 28 -4.60 2.79 -7.76
CA LEU A 28 -5.96 2.39 -7.42
C LEU A 28 -6.00 0.99 -6.78
N THR A 29 -5.23 0.06 -7.34
CA THR A 29 -5.09 -1.31 -6.82
C THR A 29 -4.59 -1.29 -5.39
N LEU A 30 -3.48 -0.61 -5.12
CA LEU A 30 -2.92 -0.52 -3.76
C LEU A 30 -3.90 0.17 -2.80
N THR A 31 -4.55 1.23 -3.25
CA THR A 31 -5.51 2.01 -2.44
C THR A 31 -6.72 1.17 -2.03
N ILE A 32 -7.19 0.25 -2.88
CA ILE A 32 -8.37 -0.57 -2.58
C ILE A 32 -7.98 -1.84 -1.82
N PHE A 33 -6.97 -2.57 -2.30
CA PHE A 33 -6.65 -3.90 -1.79
C PHE A 33 -5.96 -3.86 -0.44
N ILE A 34 -5.17 -2.83 -0.12
CA ILE A 34 -4.53 -2.73 1.20
C ILE A 34 -5.58 -2.58 2.31
N PRO A 35 -6.51 -1.58 2.27
CA PRO A 35 -7.56 -1.49 3.27
C PRO A 35 -8.47 -2.71 3.30
N PHE A 36 -8.80 -3.31 2.15
CA PHE A 36 -9.63 -4.50 2.09
C PHE A 36 -8.96 -5.71 2.75
N GLY A 37 -7.68 -5.95 2.45
CA GLY A 37 -6.90 -7.03 3.06
C GLY A 37 -6.79 -6.87 4.57
N ILE A 38 -6.49 -5.65 5.04
CA ILE A 38 -6.48 -5.32 6.48
C ILE A 38 -7.86 -5.59 7.09
N GLY A 39 -8.93 -5.10 6.45
CA GLY A 39 -10.30 -5.29 6.91
C GLY A 39 -10.69 -6.77 7.00
N ALA A 40 -10.31 -7.58 6.02
CA ALA A 40 -10.56 -9.01 6.00
C ALA A 40 -9.84 -9.73 7.16
N VAL A 41 -8.55 -9.42 7.39
CA VAL A 41 -7.79 -9.98 8.51
C VAL A 41 -8.43 -9.59 9.83
N LEU A 42 -8.76 -8.31 10.03
CA LEU A 42 -9.41 -7.86 11.26
C LEU A 42 -10.78 -8.52 11.46
N THR A 43 -11.57 -8.67 10.39
CA THR A 43 -12.86 -9.36 10.44
C THR A 43 -12.70 -10.81 10.89
N ILE A 44 -11.72 -11.54 10.33
CA ILE A 44 -11.43 -12.92 10.73
C ILE A 44 -10.98 -12.98 12.19
N LEU A 45 -10.13 -12.07 12.65
CA LEU A 45 -9.64 -12.09 14.02
C LEU A 45 -10.73 -11.74 15.05
N ILE A 46 -11.60 -10.77 14.74
CA ILE A 46 -12.63 -10.27 15.66
C ILE A 46 -13.88 -11.17 15.61
N MET A 47 -14.37 -11.49 14.42
CA MET A 47 -15.63 -12.21 14.22
C MET A 47 -15.45 -13.72 14.04
N GLY A 48 -14.24 -14.17 13.68
CA GLY A 48 -13.93 -15.59 13.49
C GLY A 48 -14.22 -16.48 14.70
N PRO A 49 -13.90 -16.08 15.95
CA PRO A 49 -14.26 -16.86 17.14
C PRO A 49 -15.78 -17.05 17.28
N VAL A 50 -16.57 -16.01 16.97
CA VAL A 50 -18.03 -16.04 17.02
C VAL A 50 -18.61 -16.98 15.97
N TRP A 51 -18.03 -17.01 14.77
CA TRP A 51 -18.47 -17.92 13.71
C TRP A 51 -18.15 -19.39 14.02
N ARG A 52 -16.99 -19.68 14.64
CA ARG A 52 -16.68 -21.04 15.09
C ARG A 52 -17.62 -21.54 16.19
N ALA A 53 -17.92 -20.70 17.17
CA ALA A 53 -18.82 -21.08 18.28
C ALA A 53 -20.27 -21.36 17.83
N LYS A 54 -20.71 -20.84 16.68
CA LYS A 54 -22.03 -21.10 16.10
C LYS A 54 -22.07 -22.39 15.24
N SER A 55 -20.91 -22.87 14.80
CA SER A 55 -20.80 -24.05 13.92
C SER A 55 -20.61 -25.37 14.65
N GLU A 56 -20.39 -25.34 15.97
CA GLU A 56 -20.46 -26.49 16.89
C GLU A 56 -21.84 -26.57 17.53
#